data_AF-A0A1H3YJI9-F1
#
_entry.id   AF-A0A1H3YJI9-F1
#
_cell.length_a   1.000
_cell.length_b   1.000
_cell.length_c   1.000
_cell.angle_alpha   90.00
_cell.angle_beta   90.00
_cell.angle_gamma   90.00
#
_symmetry.space_group_name_H-M   'P 1'
#
loop_
_entity.id
_entity.type
_entity.pdbx_description
1 polymer ?
#
loop_
_entity_poly.entity_id
_entity_poly.type
_entity_poly.pdbx_seq_one_letter_code
_entity_poly.pdbx_strand_id
1 'polypeptide(L)'
;MSEEMITHTQTPAAPNSTEEEIDAVRVQCRKCFLEEIDPAAYERDIKRLLLLMEPSEKASEQKYQARLSVCRACEYLNQATCDACGCYVELRAAKQDGRCPYHRWQG
;
A
#
# COMPACT_ATOMS: atom_id res chain seq x y z
N MET A 1 56.20 -26.16 -17.29
CA MET A 1 55.24 -26.73 -16.32
C MET A 1 54.96 -25.63 -15.33
N SER A 2 53.71 -25.19 -15.33
CA SER A 2 53.22 -23.89 -14.86
C SER A 2 53.43 -23.67 -13.37
N GLU A 3 54.06 -22.55 -13.00
CA GLU A 3 54.00 -21.99 -11.65
C GLU A 3 52.69 -21.20 -11.50
N GLU A 4 51.77 -21.69 -10.66
CA GLU A 4 50.52 -21.01 -10.36
C GLU A 4 50.77 -19.87 -9.37
N MET A 5 50.67 -18.62 -9.84
CA MET A 5 50.68 -17.43 -9.00
C MET A 5 49.30 -17.26 -8.33
N ILE A 6 49.23 -17.57 -7.03
CA ILE A 6 48.04 -17.30 -6.20
C ILE A 6 47.97 -15.79 -5.98
N THR A 7 47.06 -15.11 -6.68
CA THR A 7 46.81 -13.68 -6.49
C THR A 7 45.82 -13.49 -5.34
N HIS A 8 46.33 -13.04 -4.19
CA HIS A 8 45.49 -12.58 -3.09
C HIS A 8 44.82 -11.25 -3.47
N THR A 9 43.57 -11.30 -3.94
CA THR A 9 42.77 -10.09 -4.14
C THR A 9 42.18 -9.66 -2.80
N GLN A 10 42.64 -8.52 -2.30
CA GLN A 10 42.05 -7.85 -1.14
C GLN A 10 40.73 -7.16 -1.55
N THR A 11 39.66 -7.46 -0.84
CA THR A 11 38.36 -6.78 -0.97
C THR A 11 38.48 -5.34 -0.45
N PRO A 12 38.11 -4.30 -1.22
CA PRO A 12 38.06 -2.95 -0.69
C PRO A 12 36.91 -2.80 0.31
N ALA A 13 37.22 -2.19 1.46
CA ALA A 13 36.24 -1.81 2.47
C ALA A 13 35.24 -0.78 1.90
N ALA A 14 33.96 -0.97 2.20
CA ALA A 14 32.89 -0.04 1.81
C ALA A 14 33.11 1.34 2.44
N PRO A 15 32.98 2.45 1.70
CA PRO A 15 33.13 3.78 2.27
C PRO A 15 31.95 4.12 3.18
N ASN A 16 32.29 4.68 4.33
CA ASN A 16 31.41 5.22 5.37
C ASN A 16 30.49 6.29 4.74
N SER A 17 29.18 6.02 4.62
CA SER A 17 28.21 6.99 4.13
C SER A 17 27.94 8.03 5.23
N THR A 18 28.23 9.29 4.90
CA THR A 18 27.99 10.46 5.73
C THR A 18 26.48 10.72 5.86
N GLU A 19 26.09 11.34 6.97
CA GLU A 19 24.71 11.67 7.36
C GLU A 19 23.96 12.62 6.38
N GLU A 20 24.57 12.95 5.23
CA GLU A 20 24.03 13.83 4.17
C GLU A 20 23.18 13.10 3.10
N GLU A 21 23.21 11.76 2.99
CA GLU A 21 22.51 11.04 1.91
C GLU A 21 21.02 10.70 2.17
N ILE A 22 20.42 11.20 3.27
CA ILE A 22 19.04 10.83 3.65
C ILE A 22 17.97 11.77 3.04
N ASP A 23 18.34 12.87 2.36
CA ASP A 23 17.35 13.86 1.86
C ASP A 23 16.79 13.58 0.44
N ALA A 24 17.37 12.63 -0.31
CA ALA A 24 17.03 12.44 -1.73
C ALA A 24 15.76 11.60 -2.02
N VAL A 25 15.06 11.08 -0.99
CA VAL A 25 13.77 10.39 -1.18
C VAL A 25 12.67 11.01 -0.32
N ARG A 26 12.63 12.34 -0.22
CA ARG A 26 11.39 13.01 0.16
C ARG A 26 10.46 13.04 -1.06
N VAL A 27 9.63 12.00 -1.19
CA VAL A 27 8.47 12.04 -2.09
C VAL A 27 7.56 13.15 -1.60
N GLN A 28 7.74 14.34 -2.15
CA GLN A 28 6.92 15.48 -1.78
C GLN A 28 5.51 15.21 -2.27
N CYS A 29 4.57 15.11 -1.32
CA CYS A 29 3.16 14.97 -1.62
C CYS A 29 2.74 16.12 -2.54
N ARG A 30 2.47 15.81 -3.81
CA ARG A 30 1.84 16.73 -4.75
C ARG A 30 0.39 16.78 -4.29
N LYS A 31 0.00 17.83 -3.57
CA LYS A 31 -1.38 18.04 -3.12
C LYS A 31 -2.30 18.08 -4.35
N CYS A 32 -2.78 16.92 -4.79
CA CYS A 32 -3.69 16.75 -5.91
C CYS A 32 -5.11 16.76 -5.36
N PHE A 33 -5.99 17.59 -5.93
CA PHE A 33 -7.40 17.48 -5.64
C PHE A 33 -7.94 16.21 -6.30
N LEU A 34 -8.80 15.48 -5.59
CA LEU A 34 -9.42 14.26 -6.12
C LEU A 34 -10.16 14.51 -7.45
N GLU A 35 -10.74 15.70 -7.59
CA GLU A 35 -11.44 16.14 -8.80
C GLU A 35 -10.53 16.35 -10.02
N GLU A 36 -9.22 16.55 -9.81
CA GLU A 36 -8.23 16.79 -10.86
C GLU A 36 -7.52 15.50 -11.30
N ILE A 37 -7.80 14.38 -10.63
CA ILE A 37 -7.17 13.09 -10.89
C ILE A 37 -8.06 12.27 -11.83
N ASP A 38 -7.47 11.76 -12.91
CA ASP A 38 -8.10 10.78 -13.81
C ASP A 38 -8.65 9.59 -13.01
N PRO A 39 -9.94 9.20 -13.16
CA PRO A 39 -10.51 8.03 -12.47
C PRO A 39 -9.68 6.75 -12.62
N ALA A 40 -8.99 6.55 -13.76
CA ALA A 40 -8.12 5.41 -13.93
C ALA A 40 -6.82 5.51 -13.09
N ALA A 41 -6.33 6.72 -12.81
CA ALA A 41 -5.21 6.93 -11.89
C ALA A 41 -5.61 6.58 -10.44
N TYR A 42 -6.81 6.98 -10.03
CA TYR A 42 -7.39 6.65 -8.73
C TYR A 42 -7.51 5.14 -8.50
N GLU A 43 -7.99 4.37 -9.48
CA GLU A 43 -8.05 2.91 -9.38
C GLU A 43 -6.66 2.28 -9.23
N ARG A 44 -5.66 2.78 -9.98
CA ARG A 44 -4.27 2.31 -9.88
C ARG A 44 -3.70 2.57 -8.49
N ASP A 45 -3.96 3.74 -7.91
CA ASP A 45 -3.45 4.10 -6.59
C ASP A 45 -4.05 3.22 -5.49
N ILE A 46 -5.35 2.89 -5.56
CA ILE A 46 -5.97 1.98 -4.60
C ILE A 46 -5.41 0.56 -4.69
N LYS A 47 -5.27 0.04 -5.92
CA LYS A 47 -4.63 -1.27 -6.13
C LYS A 47 -3.20 -1.27 -5.60
N ARG A 48 -2.45 -0.19 -5.81
CA ARG A 48 -1.10 -0.03 -5.28
C ARG A 48 -1.08 -0.06 -3.75
N LEU A 49 -1.97 0.69 -3.10
CA LEU A 49 -2.06 0.70 -1.64
C LEU A 49 -2.39 -0.69 -1.09
N LEU A 50 -3.32 -1.42 -1.70
CA LEU A 50 -3.66 -2.80 -1.31
C LEU A 50 -2.49 -3.78 -1.46
N LEU A 51 -1.59 -3.56 -2.43
CA LEU A 51 -0.40 -4.37 -2.66
C LEU A 51 0.71 -4.05 -1.64
N LEU A 52 0.82 -2.80 -1.20
CA LEU A 52 1.81 -2.36 -0.23
C LEU A 52 1.42 -2.69 1.22
N MET A 53 0.20 -3.18 1.48
CA MET A 53 -0.22 -3.60 2.82
C MET A 53 0.54 -4.85 3.26
N GLU A 54 1.09 -4.78 4.47
CA GLU A 54 1.72 -5.94 5.11
C GLU A 54 0.70 -7.09 5.27
N PRO A 55 1.10 -8.35 5.03
CA PRO A 55 0.18 -9.49 5.13
C PRO A 55 -0.49 -9.62 6.50
N SER A 56 0.21 -9.24 7.59
CA SER A 56 -0.32 -9.26 8.96
C SER A 56 -1.43 -8.22 9.20
N GLU A 57 -1.45 -7.14 8.41
CA GLU A 57 -2.46 -6.09 8.47
C GLU A 57 -3.61 -6.35 7.50
N LYS A 58 -3.52 -7.38 6.66
CA LYS A 58 -4.49 -7.65 5.60
C LYS A 58 -5.49 -8.71 6.05
N ALA A 59 -6.76 -8.43 5.82
CA ALA A 59 -7.83 -9.38 5.98
C ALA A 59 -7.62 -10.60 5.07
N SER A 60 -8.05 -11.77 5.53
CA SER A 60 -8.11 -12.93 4.64
C SER A 60 -9.00 -12.62 3.43
N GLU A 61 -8.71 -13.26 2.30
CA GLU A 61 -9.47 -13.05 1.06
C GLU A 61 -10.98 -13.30 1.28
N GLN A 62 -11.32 -14.31 2.08
CA GLN A 62 -12.71 -14.62 2.43
C GLN A 62 -13.37 -13.47 3.21
N LYS A 63 -12.70 -12.91 4.22
CA LYS A 63 -13.22 -11.75 4.98
C LYS A 63 -13.36 -10.55 4.06
N TYR A 64 -12.36 -10.29 3.22
CA TYR A 64 -12.36 -9.18 2.28
C TYR A 64 -13.56 -9.24 1.33
N GLN A 65 -13.77 -10.36 0.65
CA GLN A 65 -14.90 -10.54 -0.28
C GLN A 65 -16.26 -10.46 0.42
N ALA A 66 -16.38 -11.03 1.62
CA ALA A 66 -17.62 -10.95 2.40
C ALA A 66 -17.97 -9.49 2.76
N ARG A 67 -16.97 -8.72 3.22
CA ARG A 67 -17.14 -7.29 3.55
C ARG A 67 -17.49 -6.47 2.32
N LEU A 68 -16.85 -6.72 1.17
CA LEU A 68 -17.20 -6.07 -0.09
C LEU A 68 -18.62 -6.38 -0.55
N SER A 69 -19.07 -7.63 -0.38
CA SER A 69 -20.44 -8.00 -0.73
C SER A 69 -21.46 -7.21 0.09
N VAL A 70 -21.18 -6.95 1.37
CA VAL A 70 -22.02 -6.08 2.20
C VAL A 70 -22.00 -4.63 1.69
N CYS A 71 -20.82 -4.10 1.34
CA CYS A 71 -20.71 -2.74 0.80
C CYS A 71 -21.44 -2.57 -0.55
N ARG A 72 -21.39 -3.56 -1.45
CA ARG A 72 -22.08 -3.53 -2.77
C ARG A 72 -23.60 -3.40 -2.65
N ALA A 73 -24.18 -3.85 -1.55
CA ALA A 73 -25.62 -3.72 -1.28
C ALA A 73 -25.95 -2.55 -0.33
N CYS A 74 -24.95 -1.75 0.07
CA CYS A 74 -25.10 -0.70 1.06
C CYS A 74 -25.56 0.62 0.41
N GLU A 75 -26.55 1.26 1.03
CA GLU A 75 -27.08 2.58 0.60
C GLU A 75 -26.04 3.71 0.65
N TYR A 76 -25.00 3.57 1.48
CA TYR A 76 -23.93 4.56 1.62
C TYR A 76 -22.78 4.35 0.64
N LEU A 77 -22.85 3.37 -0.27
CA LEU A 77 -21.82 3.18 -1.29
C LEU A 77 -22.01 4.22 -2.40
N ASN A 78 -21.00 5.07 -2.58
CA ASN A 78 -20.94 6.05 -3.65
C ASN A 78 -19.70 5.75 -4.51
N GLN A 79 -19.94 5.10 -5.65
CA GLN A 79 -18.89 4.57 -6.52
C GLN A 79 -17.93 3.64 -5.75
N ALA A 80 -16.76 4.15 -5.31
CA ALA A 80 -15.74 3.39 -4.60
C ALA A 80 -15.60 3.80 -3.12
N THR A 81 -16.30 4.83 -2.66
CA THR A 81 -16.22 5.37 -1.29
C THR A 81 -17.51 5.10 -0.52
N CYS A 82 -17.40 5.14 0.80
CA CYS A 82 -18.56 5.09 1.69
C CYS A 82 -18.89 6.51 2.18
N ASP A 83 -20.07 7.03 1.85
CA ASP A 83 -20.52 8.37 2.26
C ASP A 83 -20.61 8.53 3.79
N ALA A 84 -20.69 7.43 4.53
CA ALA A 84 -20.71 7.43 6.00
C ALA A 84 -19.37 7.80 6.64
N CYS A 85 -18.25 7.48 5.97
CA CYS A 85 -16.91 7.67 6.54
C CYS A 85 -15.89 8.28 5.59
N GLY A 86 -16.26 8.51 4.33
CA GLY A 86 -15.38 9.03 3.28
C GLY A 86 -14.27 8.09 2.83
N CYS A 87 -14.16 6.87 3.39
CA CYS A 87 -13.12 5.93 3.00
C CYS A 87 -13.51 5.12 1.76
N TYR A 88 -12.49 4.73 1.00
CA TYR A 88 -12.56 3.68 0.00
C TYR A 88 -12.98 2.36 0.63
N VAL A 89 -14.02 1.75 0.08
CA VAL A 89 -14.57 0.51 0.63
C VAL A 89 -13.59 -0.65 0.51
N GLU A 90 -12.80 -0.69 -0.56
CA GLU A 90 -11.75 -1.70 -0.77
C GLU A 90 -10.65 -1.61 0.28
N LEU A 91 -10.08 -0.43 0.51
CA LEU A 91 -9.02 -0.26 1.53
C LEU A 91 -9.53 -0.59 2.94
N ARG A 92 -10.73 -0.12 3.29
CA ARG A 92 -11.31 -0.35 4.61
C ARG A 92 -11.65 -1.83 4.82
N ALA A 93 -12.18 -2.51 3.81
CA ALA A 93 -12.48 -3.94 3.87
C ALA A 93 -11.22 -4.81 3.91
N ALA A 94 -10.11 -4.36 3.29
CA ALA A 94 -8.85 -5.07 3.24
C ALA A 94 -8.05 -5.02 4.54
N LYS A 95 -8.25 -4.01 5.40
CA LYS A 95 -7.59 -3.95 6.73
C LYS A 95 -8.14 -5.04 7.65
N GLN A 96 -7.25 -5.79 8.30
CA GLN A 96 -7.59 -6.89 9.21
C GLN A 96 -8.50 -6.43 10.35
N ASP A 97 -8.17 -5.29 10.97
CA ASP A 97 -8.89 -4.63 12.06
C ASP A 97 -9.98 -3.63 11.58
N GLY A 98 -10.21 -3.61 10.26
CA GLY A 98 -11.22 -2.79 9.62
C GLY A 98 -12.61 -3.06 10.20
N ARG A 99 -13.41 -1.99 10.35
CA ARG A 99 -14.79 -2.05 10.80
C ARG A 99 -15.68 -1.16 9.96
N CYS A 100 -16.92 -1.61 9.74
CA CYS A 100 -17.98 -0.79 9.18
C CYS A 100 -18.40 0.29 10.19
N PRO A 101 -18.54 1.57 9.79
CA PRO A 101 -19.03 2.63 10.69
C PRO A 101 -20.47 2.37 11.18
N TYR A 102 -21.26 1.59 10.44
CA TYR A 102 -22.61 1.17 10.81
C TYR A 102 -22.68 -0.28 11.31
N HIS A 103 -21.55 -0.88 11.66
CA HIS A 103 -21.48 -2.25 12.22
C HIS A 103 -22.10 -3.35 11.35
N ARG A 104 -22.28 -3.12 10.04
CA ARG A 104 -22.79 -4.13 9.07
C ARG A 104 -21.82 -5.32 8.89
N TRP A 105 -20.56 -5.14 9.28
CA TRP A 105 -19.52 -6.17 9.35
C TRP A 105 -18.44 -5.74 10.36
N GLN A 106 -17.67 -6.71 10.87
CA GLN A 106 -16.66 -6.53 11.93
C GLN A 106 -15.28 -7.08 11.51
N GLY A 107 -14.27 -6.80 12.35
CA GLY A 107 -12.89 -7.26 12.23
C GLY A 107 -12.76 -8.78 12.21
#